data_AF-A0A1L3ZB98-F1
#
_entry.id   AF-A0A1L3ZB98-F1
#
_cell.length_a   1.000
_cell.length_b   1.000
_cell.length_c   1.000
_cell.angle_alpha   90.00
_cell.angle_beta   90.00
_cell.angle_gamma   90.00
#
_symmetry.space_group_name_H-M   'P 1'
#
loop_
_entity.id
_entity.type
_entity.pdbx_description
1 polymer ?
#
loop_
_entity_poly.entity_id
_entity_poly.type
_entity_poly.pdbx_seq_one_letter_code
_entity_poly.pdbx_strand_id
1 'polypeptide(L)' 'MSKDDPQFNLRIPSDLRRKLAAAAKENNRSVTAEINSRLESTFISEQPYSEISAVNEIIDRAKFLLKHFKR' A
#
# COMPACT_ATOMS: atom_id res chain seq x y z
N MET A 1 -19.72 -15.04 2.38
CA MET A 1 -19.36 -13.84 3.16
C MET A 1 -18.72 -12.84 2.20
N SER A 2 -19.03 -11.57 2.38
CA SER A 2 -19.30 -10.53 1.39
C SER A 2 -18.24 -10.30 0.30
N LYS A 3 -18.70 -10.28 -0.96
CA LYS A 3 -17.97 -9.74 -2.12
C LYS A 3 -18.02 -8.21 -2.06
N ASP A 4 -17.17 -7.61 -1.21
CA ASP A 4 -17.06 -6.14 -1.06
C ASP A 4 -16.00 -5.51 -1.99
N ASP A 5 -15.43 -6.27 -2.93
CA ASP A 5 -14.55 -5.73 -3.98
C ASP A 5 -15.35 -5.39 -5.24
N PRO A 6 -15.80 -4.13 -5.42
CA PRO A 6 -16.46 -3.71 -6.65
C PRO A 6 -15.49 -3.83 -7.82
N GLN A 7 -15.76 -4.75 -8.74
CA GLN A 7 -15.03 -4.83 -10.00
C GLN A 7 -15.56 -3.76 -10.96
N PHE A 8 -14.67 -2.91 -11.45
CA PHE A 8 -15.01 -1.89 -12.43
C PHE A 8 -14.11 -2.01 -13.66
N ASN A 9 -14.65 -1.64 -14.81
CA ASN A 9 -13.89 -1.58 -16.05
C ASN A 9 -13.16 -0.24 -16.14
N LEU A 10 -11.86 -0.26 -15.85
CA LEU A 10 -11.00 0.92 -15.93
C LEU A 10 -10.67 1.24 -17.40
N ARG A 11 -11.14 2.40 -17.90
CA ARG A 11 -10.73 2.94 -19.20
C ARG A 11 -9.46 3.77 -19.02
N ILE A 12 -8.36 3.32 -19.60
CA ILE A 12 -7.05 4.01 -19.56
C ILE A 12 -6.42 4.05 -20.96
N PRO A 13 -5.55 5.05 -21.23
CA PRO A 13 -4.75 5.09 -22.45
C PRO A 13 -3.92 3.81 -22.63
N SER A 14 -3.76 3.37 -23.87
CA SER A 14 -3.00 2.17 -24.23
C SER A 14 -1.56 2.22 -23.72
N ASP A 15 -0.93 3.38 -23.81
CA ASP A 15 0.44 3.61 -23.31
C ASP A 15 0.55 3.44 -21.80
N LEU A 16 -0.46 3.92 -21.05
CA LEU A 16 -0.49 3.75 -19.60
C LEU A 16 -0.65 2.28 -19.22
N ARG A 17 -1.53 1.56 -19.92
CA ARG A 17 -1.71 0.11 -19.73
C ARG A 17 -0.40 -0.65 -19.98
N ARG A 18 0.36 -0.28 -21.02
CA ARG A 18 1.67 -0.89 -21.32
C ARG A 18 2.69 -0.65 -20.21
N LYS A 19 2.76 0.59 -19.68
CA LYS A 19 3.63 0.92 -18.55
C LYS A 19 3.28 0.12 -17.30
N LEU A 20 1.99 0.00 -16.97
CA LEU A 20 1.52 -0.80 -15.84
C LEU A 20 1.87 -2.29 -16.01
N ALA A 21 1.75 -2.84 -17.21
CA ALA A 21 2.10 -4.23 -17.49
C ALA A 21 3.60 -4.50 -17.32
N ALA A 22 4.46 -3.57 -17.76
CA ALA A 22 5.91 -3.66 -17.56
C ALA A 22 6.27 -3.62 -16.06
N ALA A 23 5.74 -2.64 -15.32
CA ALA A 23 5.98 -2.52 -13.88
C ALA A 23 5.46 -3.73 -13.09
N ALA A 24 4.29 -4.26 -13.46
CA ALA A 24 3.74 -5.46 -12.84
C ALA A 24 4.67 -6.67 -13.03
N LYS A 25 5.26 -6.82 -14.22
CA LYS A 25 6.24 -7.87 -14.52
C LYS A 25 7.51 -7.72 -13.69
N GLU A 26 8.05 -6.49 -13.60
CA GLU A 26 9.23 -6.19 -12.78
C GLU A 26 8.99 -6.48 -11.30
N ASN A 27 7.79 -6.16 -10.80
CA ASN A 27 7.39 -6.38 -9.42
C ASN A 27 6.80 -7.79 -9.15
N ASN A 28 6.90 -8.72 -10.11
CA ASN A 28 6.40 -10.10 -9.99
C ASN A 28 4.94 -10.22 -9.52
N ARG A 29 4.04 -9.38 -10.07
CA ARG A 29 2.62 -9.35 -9.68
C ARG A 29 1.69 -9.14 -10.86
N SER A 30 0.39 -9.32 -10.63
CA SER A 30 -0.62 -9.05 -11.65
C SER A 30 -0.76 -7.55 -11.93
N VAL A 31 -1.24 -7.19 -13.12
CA VAL A 31 -1.49 -5.78 -13.47
C VAL A 31 -2.51 -5.14 -12.52
N THR A 32 -3.53 -5.89 -12.10
CA THR A 32 -4.50 -5.42 -11.10
C THR A 32 -3.85 -5.17 -9.75
N ALA A 33 -2.97 -6.07 -9.29
CA ALA A 33 -2.21 -5.85 -8.06
C ALA A 33 -1.29 -4.63 -8.17
N GLU A 34 -0.68 -4.41 -9.35
CA GLU A 34 0.11 -3.22 -9.65
C GLU A 34 -0.70 -1.93 -9.54
N ILE A 35 -1.90 -1.91 -10.13
CA ILE A 35 -2.81 -0.78 -10.04
C ILE A 35 -3.19 -0.52 -8.58
N ASN A 36 -3.65 -1.53 -7.85
CA ASN A 36 -4.09 -1.38 -6.46
C ASN A 36 -2.97 -0.84 -5.57
N SER A 37 -1.78 -1.43 -5.63
CA SER A 37 -0.64 -0.95 -4.84
C SER A 37 -0.23 0.47 -5.15
N ARG A 38 -0.30 0.90 -6.42
CA ARG A 38 0.01 2.30 -6.78
C ARG A 38 -1.06 3.25 -6.26
N LEU A 39 -2.33 2.85 -6.26
CA LEU A 39 -3.41 3.66 -5.70
C LEU A 39 -3.32 3.70 -4.16
N GLU A 40 -3.05 2.57 -3.51
CA GLU A 40 -2.85 2.51 -2.06
C GLU A 40 -1.66 3.38 -1.63
N SER A 41 -0.56 3.38 -2.40
CA SER A 41 0.60 4.20 -2.07
C SER A 41 0.37 5.70 -2.19
N THR A 42 -0.57 6.17 -3.03
CA THR A 42 -0.95 7.60 -3.04
C THR A 42 -1.60 7.99 -1.73
N PHE A 43 -2.44 7.13 -1.14
CA PHE A 43 -3.06 7.43 0.16
C PHE A 43 -2.09 7.35 1.33
N ILE A 44 -1.07 6.48 1.27
CA ILE A 44 -0.02 6.42 2.30
C ILE A 44 0.87 7.67 2.26
N SER A 45 1.16 8.19 1.06
CA SER A 45 1.97 9.39 0.89
C SER A 45 1.18 10.70 1.12
N GLU A 46 -0.15 10.66 1.00
CA GLU A 46 -1.05 11.76 1.34
C GLU A 46 -1.43 11.81 2.82
N GLN A 47 -1.22 10.73 3.59
CA GLN A 47 -1.24 10.86 5.05
C GLN A 47 -0.15 11.86 5.42
N PRO A 48 -0.48 13.03 6.01
CA PRO A 48 0.57 13.88 6.53
C PRO A 48 1.36 13.00 7.50
N TYR A 49 2.64 12.82 7.21
CA TYR A 49 3.62 12.46 8.23
C TYR A 49 3.58 13.58 9.27
N SER A 50 2.55 13.59 10.10
CA SER A 50 2.53 14.40 11.29
C SER A 50 3.61 13.80 12.18
N GLU A 51 4.42 14.67 12.75
CA GLU A 51 5.45 14.29 13.72
C GLU A 51 4.86 13.36 14.80
N ILE A 52 3.58 13.54 15.11
CA ILE A 52 2.78 12.73 16.03
C ILE A 52 2.65 11.26 15.56
N SER A 53 2.43 11.00 14.26
CA SER A 53 2.31 9.63 13.74
C SER A 53 3.63 8.86 13.79
N ALA A 54 4.75 9.54 13.49
CA ALA A 54 6.09 8.94 13.61
C ALA A 54 6.44 8.62 15.07
N VAL A 55 6.09 9.53 16.00
CA VAL A 55 6.27 9.30 17.45
C VAL A 55 5.44 8.12 17.95
N ASN A 56 4.20 7.98 17.50
CA ASN A 56 3.35 6.85 17.88
C ASN A 56 3.94 5.50 17.40
N GLU A 57 4.48 5.44 16.18
CA GLU A 57 5.12 4.22 15.69
C GLU A 57 6.35 3.83 16.53
N ILE A 58 7.16 4.82 16.95
CA ILE A 58 8.30 4.60 17.84
C ILE A 58 7.84 4.08 19.21
N ILE A 59 6.79 4.70 19.78
CA ILE A 59 6.23 4.30 21.07
C ILE A 59 5.71 2.85 21.02
N ASP A 60 5.03 2.47 19.95
CA ASP A 60 4.47 1.13 19.80
C ASP A 60 5.56 0.07 19.68
N ARG A 61 6.63 0.36 18.93
CA ARG A 61 7.82 -0.50 18.90
C ARG A 61 8.50 -0.61 20.26
N ALA A 62 8.66 0.51 20.99
CA ALA A 62 9.27 0.50 22.32
C ALA A 62 8.44 -0.32 23.33
N LYS A 63 7.11 -0.17 23.34
CA LYS A 63 6.20 -0.97 24.16
C LYS A 63 6.29 -2.45 23.81
N PHE A 64 6.33 -2.79 22.53
CA PHE A 64 6.49 -4.17 22.07
C PHE A 64 7.79 -4.77 22.62
N LEU A 65 8.91 -4.07 22.50
CA LEU A 65 10.20 -4.53 23.03
C LEU A 65 10.17 -4.69 24.54
N LEU A 66 9.66 -3.70 25.29
CA LEU A 66 9.54 -3.78 26.75
C LEU A 66 8.70 -4.97 27.23
N LYS A 67 7.64 -5.30 26.50
CA LYS A 67 6.79 -6.47 26.79
C LYS A 67 7.52 -7.79 26.57
N HIS A 68 8.44 -7.85 25.61
CA HIS A 68 9.15 -9.07 25.24
C HIS A 68 10.50 -9.24 25.94
N PHE A 69 11.11 -8.15 26.43
CA PHE A 69 12.35 -8.17 27.22
C PHE A 69 12.12 -8.44 28.71
N LYS A 70 10.90 -8.29 29.24
CA LYS A 70 10.54 -8.79 30.57
C LYS A 70 10.25 -10.30 30.52
N ARG A 71 11.31 -11.11 30.46
CA ARG A 71 11.32 -12.52 30.90
C ARG A 71 12.37 -12.69 31.98
#